data_AF-A0A949R2M4-F1
#
_entry.id   AF-A0A949R2M4-F1
#
_cell.length_a   1.000
_cell.length_b   1.000
_cell.length_c   1.000
_cell.angle_alpha   90.00
_cell.angle_beta   90.00
_cell.angle_gamma   90.00
#
_symmetry.space_group_name_H-M   'P 1'
#
loop_
_entity.id
_entity.type
_entity.pdbx_description
1 polymer ?
#
loop_
_entity_poly.entity_id
_entity_poly.type
_entity_poly.pdbx_seq_one_letter_code
_entity_poly.pdbx_strand_id
1 'polypeptide(L)' 'MTTVTYTVPAISCGHCTHTIETEVGELQGVQSVKAEVDSKKVTITFDAPADEAKIKALLAEINYPAEGLIAL' A
#
# COMPACT_ATOMS: atom_id res chain seq x y z
N MET A 1 -5.54 2.66 15.25
CA MET A 1 -4.89 1.66 14.39
C MET A 1 -5.91 1.14 13.41
N THR A 2 -5.68 1.36 12.12
CA THR A 2 -6.58 1.08 11.01
C THR A 2 -5.88 0.16 10.03
N THR A 3 -6.60 -0.84 9.51
CA THR A 3 -6.08 -1.74 8.46
C THR A 3 -6.94 -1.58 7.22
N VAL A 4 -6.30 -1.36 6.08
CA VAL A 4 -6.94 -1.23 4.78
C VAL A 4 -6.27 -2.17 3.78
N THR A 5 -7.04 -2.65 2.80
CA THR A 5 -6.48 -3.43 1.69
C THR A 5 -6.87 -2.75 0.38
N TYR A 6 -5.88 -2.53 -0.49
CA TYR A 6 -6.08 -1.94 -1.81
C TYR A 6 -5.78 -2.93 -2.92
N THR A 7 -6.49 -2.80 -4.03
CA THR A 7 -6.09 -3.42 -5.30
C THR A 7 -5.12 -2.51 -6.04
N VAL A 8 -3.99 -3.06 -6.48
CA VAL A 8 -2.90 -2.34 -7.16
C VAL A 8 -2.43 -3.17 -8.36
N PRO A 9 -3.07 -3.03 -9.54
CA PRO A 9 -2.85 -3.95 -10.65
C PRO A 9 -1.51 -3.79 -11.35
N ALA A 10 -0.84 -2.65 -11.15
CA ALA A 10 0.52 -2.40 -11.63
C ALA A 10 1.58 -3.36 -11.04
N ILE A 11 1.28 -4.03 -9.91
CA ILE A 11 2.16 -5.06 -9.35
C ILE A 11 2.27 -6.22 -10.34
N SER A 12 3.50 -6.46 -10.82
CA SER A 12 3.77 -7.47 -11.85
C SER A 12 4.92 -8.41 -11.51
N CYS A 13 5.72 -8.13 -10.49
CA CYS A 13 6.83 -8.99 -10.06
C CYS A 13 7.20 -8.76 -8.58
N GLY A 14 8.06 -9.62 -8.03
CA GLY A 14 8.50 -9.52 -6.63
C GLY A 14 9.32 -8.26 -6.31
N HIS A 15 9.96 -7.64 -7.30
CA HIS A 15 10.60 -6.33 -7.09
C HIS A 15 9.56 -5.22 -6.87
N CYS A 16 8.39 -5.29 -7.53
CA CYS A 16 7.32 -4.33 -7.33
C CYS A 16 6.80 -4.36 -5.89
N THR A 17 6.57 -5.56 -5.34
CA THR A 17 6.09 -5.70 -3.96
C THR A 17 7.11 -5.15 -2.97
N HIS A 18 8.40 -5.42 -3.19
CA HIS A 18 9.47 -4.90 -2.35
C HIS A 18 9.53 -3.36 -2.37
N THR A 19 9.42 -2.73 -3.54
CA THR A 19 9.36 -1.26 -3.64
C THR A 19 8.17 -0.71 -2.84
N ILE A 20 6.98 -1.27 -3.01
CA ILE A 20 5.79 -0.81 -2.27
C ILE A 20 5.97 -0.98 -0.75
N GLU A 21 6.46 -2.15 -0.32
CA GLU A 21 6.65 -2.45 1.11
C GLU A 21 7.68 -1.52 1.76
N THR A 22 8.77 -1.19 1.05
CA THR A 22 9.79 -0.24 1.52
C THR A 22 9.25 1.18 1.57
N GLU A 23 8.83 1.74 0.44
CA GLU A 23 8.46 3.16 0.33
C GLU A 23 7.27 3.50 1.24
N VAL A 24 6.21 2.67 1.22
CA VAL A 24 5.03 2.89 2.06
C VAL A 24 5.33 2.60 3.52
N GLY A 25 6.24 1.65 3.81
CA GLY A 25 6.67 1.34 5.17
C GLY A 25 7.44 2.47 5.85
N GLU A 26 8.09 3.35 5.08
CA GLU A 26 8.80 4.53 5.58
C GLU A 26 7.87 5.72 5.91
N LEU A 27 6.61 5.66 5.49
CA LEU A 27 5.64 6.71 5.77
C LEU A 27 5.29 6.75 7.27
N GLN A 28 5.51 7.90 7.89
CA GLN A 28 5.29 8.09 9.34
C GLN A 28 3.85 7.72 9.76
N GLY A 29 3.73 6.79 10.71
CA GLY A 29 2.45 6.27 11.19
C GLY A 29 2.04 4.96 10.53
N VAL A 30 2.72 4.52 9.46
CA VAL A 30 2.57 3.16 8.92
C VAL A 30 3.26 2.17 9.84
N GLN A 31 2.54 1.12 10.22
CA GLN A 31 3.00 0.07 11.11
C GLN A 31 3.41 -1.20 10.36
N SER A 32 2.72 -1.50 9.25
CA SER A 32 3.00 -2.68 8.43
C SER A 32 2.43 -2.51 7.02
N VAL A 33 3.15 -3.04 6.04
CA VAL A 33 2.74 -3.10 4.63
C VAL A 33 2.98 -4.51 4.14
N LYS A 34 2.00 -5.07 3.43
CA LYS A 34 2.11 -6.37 2.77
C LYS A 34 1.61 -6.27 1.35
N ALA A 35 2.50 -6.43 0.38
CA ALA A 35 2.14 -6.43 -1.03
C ALA A 35 2.24 -7.85 -1.62
N GLU A 36 1.28 -8.20 -2.49
CA GLU A 36 1.17 -9.54 -3.07
C GLU A 36 1.10 -9.48 -4.60
N VAL A 37 2.01 -10.21 -5.27
CA VAL A 37 2.06 -10.27 -6.74
C VAL A 37 0.83 -10.96 -7.32
N ASP A 38 0.46 -12.11 -6.76
CA ASP A 38 -0.58 -12.98 -7.30
C ASP A 38 -1.97 -12.34 -7.21
N SER A 39 -2.30 -11.83 -6.02
CA SER A 39 -3.59 -11.15 -5.78
C SER A 39 -3.60 -9.69 -6.22
N LYS A 40 -2.44 -9.08 -6.51
CA LYS A 40 -2.31 -7.63 -6.79
C LYS A 40 -2.90 -6.77 -5.67
N LYS A 41 -2.71 -7.21 -4.43
CA LYS A 41 -3.25 -6.55 -3.22
C LYS A 41 -2.13 -5.95 -2.41
N VAL A 42 -2.44 -4.84 -1.74
CA VAL A 42 -1.57 -4.21 -0.74
C VAL A 42 -2.38 -3.99 0.52
N THR A 43 -2.01 -4.70 1.59
CA THR A 43 -2.61 -4.56 2.92
C THR A 43 -1.73 -3.66 3.76
N ILE A 44 -2.31 -2.62 4.36
CA ILE A 44 -1.57 -1.58 5.07
C ILE A 44 -2.23 -1.38 6.42
N THR A 45 -1.42 -1.45 7.48
CA THR A 45 -1.84 -1.13 8.84
C THR A 45 -1.15 0.15 9.28
N PHE A 46 -1.91 1.11 9.77
CA PHE A 46 -1.40 2.44 10.10
C PHE A 46 -2.17 3.10 11.25
N ASP A 47 -1.58 4.16 11.80
CA ASP A 47 -2.18 5.09 12.75
C ASP A 47 -1.80 6.54 12.36
N ALA A 48 -2.34 7.53 13.07
CA ALA A 48 -1.93 8.91 12.87
C ALA A 48 -0.40 9.04 13.09
N PRO A 49 0.31 9.84 12.28
CA PRO A 49 -0.23 10.81 11.32
C PRO A 49 -0.49 10.24 9.92
N ALA A 50 -0.34 8.94 9.67
CA ALA A 50 -0.71 8.34 8.40
C ALA A 50 -2.23 8.31 8.23
N ASP A 51 -2.67 8.45 7.00
CA ASP A 51 -4.06 8.38 6.59
C ASP A 51 -4.14 7.83 5.17
N GLU A 52 -5.33 7.36 4.78
CA GLU A 52 -5.54 6.76 3.47
C GLU A 52 -5.18 7.70 2.32
N ALA A 53 -5.35 9.02 2.47
CA ALA A 53 -5.06 9.97 1.40
C ALA A 53 -3.56 10.05 1.15
N LYS A 54 -2.74 10.15 2.22
CA LYS A 54 -1.26 10.11 2.10
C LYS A 54 -0.76 8.80 1.51
N ILE A 55 -1.32 7.68 1.96
CA ILE A 55 -0.96 6.35 1.46
C ILE A 55 -1.27 6.23 -0.04
N LYS A 56 -2.48 6.60 -0.46
CA LYS A 56 -2.88 6.56 -1.88
C LYS A 56 -2.06 7.53 -2.74
N ALA A 57 -1.72 8.70 -2.21
CA ALA A 57 -0.88 9.67 -2.91
C ALA A 57 0.54 9.13 -3.13
N LEU A 58 1.19 8.58 -2.10
CA LEU A 58 2.50 7.96 -2.23
C LEU A 58 2.45 6.79 -3.22
N LEU A 59 1.47 5.89 -3.10
CA LEU A 59 1.27 4.79 -4.03
C LEU A 59 1.20 5.26 -5.50
N ALA A 60 0.48 6.37 -5.77
CA ALA A 60 0.46 6.95 -7.10
C ALA A 60 1.81 7.56 -7.53
N GLU A 61 2.51 8.25 -6.61
CA GLU A 61 3.84 8.83 -6.84
C GLU A 61 4.88 7.76 -7.22
N ILE A 62 4.84 6.60 -6.58
CA ILE A 62 5.71 5.46 -6.88
C ILE A 62 5.21 4.58 -8.04
N ASN A 63 4.23 5.04 -8.83
CA ASN A 63 3.65 4.36 -10.00
C ASN A 63 2.86 3.08 -9.70
N TYR A 64 2.29 2.98 -8.51
CA TYR A 64 1.45 1.87 -8.05
C TYR A 64 0.08 2.37 -7.52
N PRO A 65 -0.71 3.09 -8.34
CA PRO A 65 -1.97 3.69 -7.88
C PRO A 65 -2.94 2.63 -7.35
N ALA A 66 -3.60 2.93 -6.23
CA ALA A 66 -4.66 2.10 -5.68
C ALA A 66 -5.98 2.33 -6.44
N GLU A 67 -6.57 1.25 -6.96
CA GLU A 67 -7.81 1.32 -7.75
C GLU A 67 -9.09 1.00 -6.96
N GLY A 68 -8.98 0.53 -5.72
CA GLY A 68 -10.15 0.29 -4.88
C GLY A 68 -9.79 -0.09 -3.45
N LEU A 69 -10.67 0.26 -2.52
CA LEU A 69 -10.62 -0.21 -1.13
C LEU A 69 -11.41 -1.51 -1.03
N ILE A 70 -10.76 -2.57 -0.56
CA ILE A 70 -11.41 -3.83 -0.20
C ILE A 70 -11.79 -3.69 1.27
N ALA A 71 -13.05 -3.34 1.52
CA ALA A 71 -13.62 -3.46 2.84
C ALA A 71 -13.79 -4.96 3.14
N LEU A 72 -13.08 -5.44 4.17
CA LEU A 72 -13.32 -6.75 4.79
C LEU A 72 -14.34 -6.59 5.90
#